data_AF-A0A966EKG6-F1
#
_entry.id   AF-A0A966EKG6-F1
#
_cell.length_a   1.000
_cell.length_b   1.000
_cell.length_c   1.000
_cell.angle_alpha   90.00
_cell.angle_beta   90.00
_cell.angle_gamma   90.00
#
_symmetry.space_group_name_H-M   'P 1'
#
loop_
_entity.id
_entity.type
_entity.pdbx_description
1 polymer ?
#
loop_
_entity_poly.entity_id
_entity_poly.type
_entity_poly.pdbx_seq_one_letter_code
_entity_poly.pdbx_strand_id
1 'polypeptide(L)'
;ELFEARKPHEQATITEISGTVKFGGFVKGMRKVVVESESGDECEYLIPRGKHINVHEGDEVIAGEPLMDGASNPHDILRVLGEDELQNYLVNEVQEVYRLQGVQINDKHIEVIVRQMLRHLVIEDPGDTEFLVGEQVTKKVFNLANQEVIKNKKKPAKGAPVLLGITKSSLSTESFISAASFQETTRVLTEVSVSGKVDHLVGLKENVTMGRLIPAGTGCRAYSGIRIEEPETEEPEQREEEAPVAAE
;
A
#
# COMPACT_ATOMS: atom_id res chain seq x y z
N GLU A 1 2.86 15.91 6.21
CA GLU A 1 2.22 14.84 7.00
C GLU A 1 1.84 13.65 6.14
N LEU A 2 1.25 13.89 4.95
CA LEU A 2 0.91 12.88 3.94
C LEU A 2 2.07 11.92 3.60
N PHE A 3 3.23 12.43 3.20
CA PHE A 3 4.40 11.59 2.88
C PHE A 3 4.98 10.81 4.06
N GLU A 4 4.67 11.19 5.29
CA GLU A 4 5.07 10.42 6.47
C GLU A 4 3.99 9.43 6.94
N ALA A 5 2.89 9.29 6.18
CA ALA A 5 1.76 8.43 6.48
C ALA A 5 1.27 8.58 7.93
N ARG A 6 1.31 9.82 8.46
CA ARG A 6 0.90 10.11 9.83
C ARG A 6 -0.62 10.01 9.94
N LYS A 7 -1.09 9.45 11.06
CA LYS A 7 -2.51 9.42 11.38
C LYS A 7 -2.97 10.84 11.74
N PRO A 8 -4.05 11.35 11.13
CA PRO A 8 -4.63 12.63 11.52
C PRO A 8 -5.08 12.63 12.97
N HIS A 9 -5.02 13.78 13.64
CA HIS A 9 -5.50 13.91 15.02
C HIS A 9 -7.03 13.76 15.11
N GLU A 10 -7.74 14.35 14.15
CA GLU A 10 -9.19 14.20 14.02
C GLU A 10 -9.50 13.41 12.74
N GLN A 11 -9.53 12.09 12.88
CA GLN A 11 -9.78 11.19 11.74
C GLN A 11 -11.28 10.96 11.55
N ALA A 12 -11.74 10.97 10.29
CA ALA A 12 -13.05 10.45 9.93
C ALA A 12 -13.10 8.94 10.16
N THR A 13 -14.26 8.41 10.51
CA THR A 13 -14.50 6.96 10.56
C THR A 13 -15.16 6.56 9.25
N ILE A 14 -14.49 5.71 8.47
CA ILE A 14 -15.02 5.18 7.21
C ILE A 14 -15.71 3.83 7.43
N THR A 15 -16.67 3.51 6.58
CA THR A 15 -17.33 2.20 6.53
C THR A 15 -16.41 1.14 5.90
N GLU A 16 -16.36 -0.07 6.44
CA GLU A 16 -15.66 -1.21 5.86
C GLU A 16 -16.53 -2.00 4.86
N ILE A 17 -17.85 -1.88 4.98
CA ILE A 17 -18.83 -2.57 4.15
C ILE A 17 -19.86 -1.60 3.58
N SER A 18 -20.41 -1.94 2.41
CA SER A 18 -21.55 -1.26 1.83
C SER A 18 -22.85 -1.80 2.42
N GLY A 19 -23.81 -0.92 2.71
CA GLY A 19 -25.07 -1.33 3.34
C GLY A 19 -25.92 -0.17 3.84
N THR A 20 -26.92 -0.48 4.64
CA THR A 20 -27.84 0.50 5.24
C THR A 20 -27.41 0.87 6.66
N VAL A 21 -27.47 2.15 7.00
CA VAL A 21 -27.08 2.68 8.31
C VAL A 21 -28.20 2.54 9.33
N LYS A 22 -27.88 2.03 10.52
CA LYS A 22 -28.75 1.95 11.72
C LYS A 22 -28.05 2.54 12.94
N PHE A 23 -28.80 3.17 13.86
CA PHE A 23 -28.20 3.72 15.08
C PHE A 23 -28.41 2.82 16.31
N GLY A 24 -27.33 2.27 16.84
CA GLY A 24 -27.31 1.31 17.96
C GLY A 24 -27.32 1.92 19.37
N GLY A 25 -27.85 3.14 19.54
CA GLY A 25 -27.88 3.85 20.83
C GLY A 25 -26.52 4.40 21.29
N PHE A 26 -26.32 4.53 22.60
CA PHE A 26 -25.11 5.10 23.20
C PHE A 26 -24.41 4.09 24.12
N VAL A 27 -23.10 3.93 23.94
CA VAL A 27 -22.24 3.08 24.76
C VAL A 27 -21.06 3.90 25.27
N LYS A 28 -20.90 4.00 26.59
CA LYS A 28 -19.76 4.70 27.24
C LYS A 28 -19.52 6.14 26.71
N GLY A 29 -20.58 6.87 26.39
CA GLY A 29 -20.48 8.24 25.87
C GLY A 29 -20.13 8.33 24.38
N MET A 30 -20.09 7.21 23.66
CA MET A 30 -19.98 7.13 22.20
C MET A 30 -21.33 6.72 21.61
N ARG A 31 -21.68 7.26 20.44
CA ARG A 31 -22.85 6.85 19.65
C ARG A 31 -22.44 5.65 18.80
N LYS A 32 -23.25 4.60 18.83
CA LYS A 32 -23.04 3.41 18.03
C LYS A 32 -23.75 3.56 16.69
N VAL A 33 -23.02 3.38 15.60
CA VAL A 33 -23.55 3.33 14.23
C VAL A 33 -23.28 1.92 13.71
N VAL A 34 -24.30 1.27 13.18
CA VAL A 34 -24.21 -0.08 12.62
C VAL A 34 -24.50 0.03 11.14
N VAL A 35 -23.66 -0.54 10.30
CA VAL A 35 -23.93 -0.69 8.87
C VAL A 35 -24.24 -2.16 8.64
N GLU A 36 -25.38 -2.43 8.02
CA GLU A 36 -25.82 -3.79 7.68
C GLU A 36 -25.79 -3.96 6.16
N SER A 37 -25.02 -4.93 5.69
CA SER A 37 -24.96 -5.28 4.27
C SER A 37 -26.19 -6.08 3.85
N GLU A 38 -26.52 -6.06 2.56
CA GLU A 38 -27.58 -6.90 1.97
C GLU A 38 -27.37 -8.40 2.22
N SER A 39 -26.12 -8.81 2.45
CA SER A 39 -25.74 -10.20 2.76
C SER A 39 -25.98 -10.61 4.22
N GLY A 40 -26.39 -9.66 5.08
CA GLY A 40 -26.63 -9.88 6.52
C GLY A 40 -25.40 -9.69 7.41
N ASP A 41 -24.28 -9.23 6.87
CA ASP A 41 -23.09 -8.85 7.65
C ASP A 41 -23.30 -7.48 8.31
N GLU A 42 -23.07 -7.41 9.62
CA GLU A 42 -23.17 -6.16 10.40
C GLU A 42 -21.80 -5.70 10.88
N CYS A 43 -21.45 -4.44 10.59
CA CYS A 43 -20.24 -3.79 11.11
C CYS A 43 -20.63 -2.64 12.05
N GLU A 44 -20.03 -2.62 13.23
CA GLU A 44 -20.30 -1.63 14.27
C GLU A 44 -19.19 -0.58 14.38
N TYR A 45 -19.57 0.70 14.37
CA TYR A 45 -18.70 1.86 14.48
C TYR A 45 -19.07 2.70 15.71
N LEU A 46 -18.06 3.13 16.46
CA LEU A 46 -18.24 3.95 17.66
C LEU A 46 -17.78 5.38 17.40
N ILE A 47 -18.73 6.31 17.41
CA ILE A 47 -18.49 7.73 17.12
C ILE A 47 -18.55 8.54 18.43
N PRO A 48 -17.51 9.32 18.80
CA PRO A 48 -17.54 10.17 19.99
C PRO A 48 -18.71 11.16 19.99
N ARG A 49 -19.37 11.31 21.14
CA ARG A 49 -20.46 12.28 21.29
C ARG A 49 -19.91 13.71 21.18
N GLY A 50 -20.48 14.51 20.28
CA GLY A 50 -20.07 15.89 20.00
C GLY A 50 -19.42 16.07 18.62
N LYS A 51 -19.11 14.98 17.91
CA LYS A 51 -18.74 15.03 16.50
C LYS A 51 -19.97 14.97 15.59
N HIS A 52 -19.90 15.64 14.45
CA HIS A 52 -20.96 15.65 13.46
C HIS A 52 -20.92 14.34 12.66
N ILE A 53 -22.12 13.76 12.45
CA ILE A 53 -22.30 12.52 11.69
C ILE A 53 -22.86 12.93 10.33
N ASN A 54 -22.26 12.40 9.27
CA ASN A 54 -22.58 12.82 7.91
C ASN A 54 -23.74 12.04 7.30
N VAL A 55 -24.12 10.93 7.95
CA VAL A 55 -25.15 9.99 7.50
C VAL A 55 -26.36 10.00 8.42
N HIS A 56 -27.53 9.68 7.86
CA HIS A 56 -28.79 9.49 8.58
C HIS A 56 -29.15 8.00 8.72
N GLU A 57 -30.10 7.72 9.59
CA GLU A 57 -30.62 6.37 9.76
C GLU A 57 -31.47 5.98 8.55
N GLY A 58 -31.15 4.85 7.93
CA GLY A 58 -31.76 4.39 6.68
C GLY A 58 -31.02 4.83 5.41
N ASP A 59 -29.94 5.62 5.52
CA ASP A 59 -29.10 5.96 4.35
C ASP A 59 -28.33 4.72 3.87
N GLU A 60 -28.18 4.61 2.55
CA GLU A 60 -27.30 3.63 1.91
C GLU A 60 -25.90 4.22 1.77
N VAL A 61 -24.91 3.51 2.27
CA VAL A 61 -23.49 3.91 2.25
C VAL A 61 -22.66 2.89 1.51
N ILE A 62 -21.62 3.35 0.84
CA ILE A 62 -20.64 2.50 0.15
C ILE A 62 -19.45 2.28 1.06
N ALA A 63 -18.77 1.12 0.96
CA ALA A 63 -17.50 0.90 1.63
C ALA A 63 -16.51 2.04 1.33
N GLY A 64 -15.85 2.56 2.37
CA GLY A 64 -14.91 3.68 2.32
C GLY A 64 -15.54 5.04 2.56
N GLU A 65 -16.86 5.15 2.64
CA GLU A 65 -17.56 6.41 2.85
C GLU A 65 -17.43 6.91 4.31
N PRO A 66 -17.14 8.20 4.54
CA PRO A 66 -16.98 8.73 5.89
C PRO A 66 -18.32 8.90 6.61
N LEU A 67 -18.49 8.18 7.72
CA LEU A 67 -19.65 8.29 8.62
C LEU A 67 -19.64 9.57 9.49
N MET A 68 -18.46 10.15 9.69
CA MET A 68 -18.20 11.26 10.60
C MET A 68 -17.26 12.27 9.93
N ASP A 69 -17.44 13.55 10.26
CA ASP A 69 -16.49 14.59 9.88
C ASP A 69 -15.08 14.36 10.44
N GLY A 70 -14.09 14.59 9.59
CA GLY A 70 -12.67 14.49 9.94
C GLY A 70 -11.82 14.28 8.69
N ALA A 71 -10.51 14.26 8.87
CA ALA A 71 -9.60 13.92 7.79
C ALA A 71 -9.59 12.41 7.57
N SER A 72 -9.58 11.98 6.31
CA SER A 72 -9.51 10.55 5.99
C SER A 72 -8.13 9.98 6.38
N ASN A 73 -8.14 8.85 7.07
CA ASN A 73 -6.92 8.17 7.47
C ASN A 73 -6.39 7.28 6.32
N PRO A 74 -5.17 7.53 5.80
CA PRO A 74 -4.59 6.71 4.73
C PRO A 74 -4.53 5.21 5.03
N HIS A 75 -4.36 4.84 6.31
CA HIS A 75 -4.28 3.43 6.71
C HIS A 75 -5.63 2.72 6.65
N ASP A 76 -6.73 3.46 6.89
CA ASP A 76 -8.07 2.91 6.80
C ASP A 76 -8.49 2.79 5.32
N ILE A 77 -8.15 3.78 4.50
CA ILE A 77 -8.33 3.72 3.03
C ILE A 77 -7.63 2.48 2.46
N LEU A 78 -6.37 2.22 2.85
CA LEU A 78 -5.63 1.03 2.38
C LEU A 78 -6.37 -0.27 2.71
N ARG A 79 -6.90 -0.36 3.93
CA ARG A 79 -7.54 -1.58 4.45
C ARG A 79 -8.88 -1.85 3.77
N VAL A 80 -9.65 -0.80 3.50
CA VAL A 80 -11.02 -0.91 3.00
C VAL A 80 -11.08 -0.87 1.47
N LEU A 81 -10.44 0.13 0.87
CA LEU A 81 -10.54 0.43 -0.57
C LEU A 81 -9.38 -0.14 -1.39
N GLY A 82 -8.27 -0.49 -0.73
CA GLY A 82 -7.10 -1.08 -1.36
C GLY A 82 -6.04 -0.06 -1.82
N GLU A 83 -5.05 -0.54 -2.57
CA GLU A 83 -3.88 0.25 -2.94
C GLU A 83 -4.16 1.33 -3.97
N ASP A 84 -4.99 1.03 -4.97
CA ASP A 84 -5.24 1.92 -6.10
C ASP A 84 -5.99 3.18 -5.65
N GLU A 85 -7.03 2.99 -4.84
CA GLU A 85 -7.77 4.11 -4.22
C GLU A 85 -6.89 4.93 -3.28
N LEU A 86 -6.02 4.27 -2.50
CA LEU A 86 -5.06 4.98 -1.67
C LEU A 86 -4.07 5.81 -2.50
N GLN A 87 -3.58 5.28 -3.61
CA GLN A 87 -2.68 5.99 -4.51
C GLN A 87 -3.36 7.24 -5.06
N ASN A 88 -4.59 7.10 -5.57
CA ASN A 88 -5.39 8.23 -6.07
C ASN A 88 -5.61 9.28 -4.97
N TYR A 89 -5.99 8.84 -3.77
CA TYR A 89 -6.17 9.71 -2.62
C TYR A 89 -4.89 10.52 -2.30
N LEU A 90 -3.75 9.84 -2.15
CA LEU A 90 -2.48 10.50 -1.80
C LEU A 90 -2.01 11.46 -2.89
N VAL A 91 -2.17 11.09 -4.17
CA VAL A 91 -1.80 11.96 -5.29
C VAL A 91 -2.66 13.22 -5.28
N ASN A 92 -3.98 13.07 -5.16
CA ASN A 92 -4.91 14.21 -5.15
C ASN A 92 -4.65 15.14 -3.96
N GLU A 93 -4.54 14.62 -2.74
CA GLU A 93 -4.30 15.42 -1.53
C GLU A 93 -3.00 16.22 -1.60
N VAL A 94 -1.91 15.58 -2.06
CA VAL A 94 -0.63 16.29 -2.22
C VAL A 94 -0.73 17.34 -3.32
N GLN A 95 -1.39 17.01 -4.43
CA GLN A 95 -1.52 17.89 -5.58
C GLN A 95 -2.39 19.11 -5.26
N GLU A 96 -3.43 18.97 -4.46
CA GLU A 96 -4.27 20.09 -4.00
C GLU A 96 -3.46 21.13 -3.23
N VAL A 97 -2.55 20.71 -2.35
CA VAL A 97 -1.65 21.63 -1.63
C VAL A 97 -0.75 22.40 -2.59
N TYR A 98 -0.18 21.74 -3.60
CA TYR A 98 0.66 22.40 -4.61
C TYR A 98 -0.15 23.34 -5.50
N ARG A 99 -1.34 22.93 -5.94
CA ARG A 99 -2.26 23.77 -6.72
C ARG A 99 -2.68 25.02 -5.95
N LEU A 100 -2.94 24.90 -4.65
CA LEU A 100 -3.28 26.04 -3.79
C LEU A 100 -2.14 27.05 -3.67
N GLN A 101 -0.89 26.59 -3.76
CA GLN A 101 0.31 27.43 -3.80
C GLN A 101 0.66 27.92 -5.23
N GLY A 102 -0.13 27.57 -6.23
CA GLY A 102 0.10 27.94 -7.63
C GLY A 102 1.27 27.21 -8.30
N VAL A 103 1.75 26.11 -7.72
CA VAL A 103 2.86 25.33 -8.26
C VAL A 103 2.31 24.16 -9.07
N GLN A 104 2.74 24.05 -10.34
CA GLN A 104 2.37 22.93 -11.20
C GLN A 104 3.43 21.83 -11.12
N ILE A 105 3.01 20.63 -10.71
CA ILE A 105 3.84 19.41 -10.68
C ILE A 105 3.08 18.32 -11.42
N ASN A 106 3.79 17.50 -12.20
CA ASN A 106 3.17 16.35 -12.85
C ASN A 106 2.92 15.22 -11.85
N ASP A 107 1.73 14.63 -11.88
CA ASP A 107 1.28 13.58 -10.95
C ASP A 107 2.24 12.38 -10.92
N LYS A 108 2.91 12.06 -12.04
CA LYS A 108 3.93 11.00 -12.15
C LYS A 108 5.02 11.10 -11.08
N HIS A 109 5.41 12.31 -10.69
CA HIS A 109 6.42 12.48 -9.64
C HIS A 109 5.90 12.05 -8.28
N ILE A 110 4.64 12.33 -7.98
CA ILE A 110 4.00 11.97 -6.72
C ILE A 110 3.73 10.46 -6.71
N GLU A 111 3.22 9.90 -7.80
CA GLU A 111 3.01 8.46 -7.98
C GLU A 111 4.28 7.63 -7.70
N VAL A 112 5.43 8.07 -8.23
CA VAL A 112 6.72 7.39 -7.98
C VAL A 112 7.07 7.39 -6.49
N ILE A 113 6.76 8.46 -5.76
CA ILE A 113 6.99 8.53 -4.31
C ILE A 113 6.00 7.63 -3.56
N VAL A 114 4.72 7.69 -3.89
CA VAL A 114 3.67 6.86 -3.27
C VAL A 114 3.96 5.36 -3.49
N ARG A 115 4.45 4.98 -4.67
CA ARG A 115 4.93 3.63 -4.94
C ARG A 115 6.04 3.19 -3.97
N GLN A 116 6.93 4.09 -3.55
CA GLN A 116 7.94 3.77 -2.53
C GLN A 116 7.36 3.65 -1.13
N MET A 117 6.26 4.36 -0.83
CA MET A 117 5.55 4.23 0.44
C MET A 117 4.81 2.88 0.56
N LEU A 118 4.34 2.31 -0.56
CA LEU A 118 3.65 1.02 -0.67
C LEU A 118 4.55 -0.15 -1.09
N ARG A 119 5.87 -0.03 -0.87
CA ARG A 119 6.86 -1.05 -1.29
C ARG A 119 6.79 -2.34 -0.46
N HIS A 120 6.23 -2.29 0.73
CA HIS A 120 6.25 -3.39 1.69
C HIS A 120 4.85 -3.97 1.91
N LEU A 121 4.84 -5.21 2.38
CA LEU A 121 3.66 -5.92 2.84
C LEU A 121 3.99 -6.67 4.13
N VAL A 122 2.95 -7.04 4.87
CA VAL A 122 3.02 -7.87 6.07
C VAL A 122 2.41 -9.23 5.74
N ILE A 123 3.10 -10.30 6.12
CA ILE A 123 2.64 -11.67 5.86
C ILE A 123 1.49 -12.02 6.80
N GLU A 124 0.37 -12.45 6.22
CA GLU A 124 -0.81 -12.93 6.97
C GLU A 124 -0.78 -14.45 7.09
N ASP A 125 -0.47 -15.14 5.99
CA ASP A 125 -0.35 -16.59 5.91
C ASP A 125 0.94 -16.93 5.15
N PRO A 126 1.93 -17.59 5.77
CA PRO A 126 3.17 -17.94 5.11
C PRO A 126 3.01 -19.08 4.09
N GLY A 127 1.90 -19.83 4.11
CA GLY A 127 1.73 -21.01 3.25
C GLY A 127 2.88 -22.00 3.43
N ASP A 128 3.53 -22.39 2.33
CA ASP A 128 4.70 -23.27 2.31
C ASP A 128 6.02 -22.51 2.06
N THR A 129 6.03 -21.19 2.23
CA THR A 129 7.25 -20.35 2.12
C THR A 129 8.05 -20.35 3.43
N GLU A 130 9.23 -19.74 3.42
CA GLU A 130 10.06 -19.53 4.62
C GLU A 130 9.66 -18.31 5.46
N PHE A 131 8.61 -17.58 5.04
CA PHE A 131 8.18 -16.38 5.74
C PHE A 131 7.56 -16.69 7.10
N LEU A 132 7.61 -15.72 8.00
CA LEU A 132 6.92 -15.77 9.28
C LEU A 132 5.64 -14.92 9.25
N VAL A 133 4.61 -15.36 9.96
CA VAL A 133 3.39 -14.57 10.16
C VAL A 133 3.75 -13.24 10.84
N GLY A 134 3.28 -12.13 10.28
CA GLY A 134 3.57 -10.78 10.76
C GLY A 134 4.93 -10.23 10.30
N GLU A 135 5.72 -11.00 9.54
CA GLU A 135 6.97 -10.50 8.97
C GLU A 135 6.68 -9.42 7.91
N GLN A 136 7.45 -8.33 7.95
CA GLN A 136 7.36 -7.26 6.97
C GLN A 136 8.43 -7.47 5.89
N VAL A 137 8.00 -7.74 4.67
CA VAL A 137 8.90 -7.99 3.53
C VAL A 137 8.62 -7.02 2.38
N THR A 138 9.58 -6.88 1.46
CA THR A 138 9.35 -6.10 0.24
C THR A 138 8.49 -6.90 -0.73
N LYS A 139 7.62 -6.23 -1.49
CA LYS A 139 6.82 -6.86 -2.56
C LYS A 139 7.67 -7.67 -3.54
N LYS A 140 8.89 -7.20 -3.82
CA LYS A 140 9.82 -7.90 -4.71
C LYS A 140 10.23 -9.27 -4.14
N VAL A 141 10.66 -9.32 -2.88
CA VAL A 141 11.06 -10.58 -2.21
C VAL A 141 9.86 -11.52 -2.08
N PHE A 142 8.72 -11.00 -1.68
CA PHE A 142 7.47 -11.76 -1.59
C PHE A 142 7.08 -12.39 -2.93
N ASN A 143 7.08 -11.61 -4.01
CA ASN A 143 6.71 -12.09 -5.35
C ASN A 143 7.66 -13.17 -5.86
N LEU A 144 8.98 -12.99 -5.66
CA LEU A 144 9.98 -13.98 -6.07
C LEU A 144 9.80 -15.31 -5.31
N ALA A 145 9.67 -15.25 -3.99
CA ALA A 145 9.46 -16.44 -3.16
C ALA A 145 8.16 -17.17 -3.54
N ASN A 146 7.07 -16.42 -3.76
CA ASN A 146 5.80 -17.00 -4.19
C ASN A 146 5.88 -17.63 -5.59
N GLN A 147 6.56 -16.99 -6.54
CA GLN A 147 6.78 -17.55 -7.87
C GLN A 147 7.52 -18.91 -7.81
N GLU A 148 8.53 -19.04 -6.95
CA GLU A 148 9.24 -20.31 -6.75
C GLU A 148 8.36 -21.40 -6.12
N VAL A 149 7.56 -21.04 -5.12
CA VAL A 149 6.64 -21.96 -4.45
C VAL A 149 5.53 -22.44 -5.40
N ILE A 150 4.99 -21.54 -6.23
CA ILE A 150 3.98 -21.86 -7.25
C ILE A 150 4.58 -22.81 -8.31
N LYS A 151 5.82 -22.57 -8.78
CA LYS A 151 6.53 -23.48 -9.70
C LYS A 151 6.66 -24.90 -9.12
N ASN A 152 6.82 -25.00 -7.81
CA ASN A 152 6.87 -26.27 -7.08
C ASN A 152 5.49 -26.84 -6.69
N LYS A 153 4.38 -26.26 -7.19
CA LYS A 153 2.99 -26.65 -6.90
C LYS A 153 2.65 -26.67 -5.41
N LYS A 154 3.30 -25.79 -4.64
CA LYS A 154 3.06 -25.60 -3.21
C LYS A 154 2.16 -24.39 -2.96
N LYS A 155 1.70 -24.21 -1.73
CA LYS A 155 0.82 -23.10 -1.34
C LYS A 155 1.62 -21.80 -1.20
N PRO A 156 1.35 -20.75 -2.01
CA PRO A 156 2.02 -19.46 -1.87
C PRO A 156 1.61 -18.77 -0.56
N ALA A 157 2.46 -17.86 -0.09
CA ALA A 157 2.15 -16.99 1.02
C ALA A 157 1.13 -15.92 0.61
N LYS A 158 0.32 -15.49 1.57
CA LYS A 158 -0.57 -14.33 1.49
C LYS A 158 -0.06 -13.23 2.40
N GLY A 159 -0.16 -11.99 1.94
CA GLY A 159 0.19 -10.84 2.75
C GLY A 159 -0.64 -9.62 2.35
N ALA A 160 -0.82 -8.73 3.32
CA ALA A 160 -1.52 -7.47 3.14
C ALA A 160 -0.52 -6.32 2.98
N PRO A 161 -0.76 -5.37 2.06
CA PRO A 161 0.12 -4.24 1.89
C PRO A 161 0.15 -3.35 3.13
N VAL A 162 1.29 -2.69 3.34
CA VAL A 162 1.45 -1.74 4.44
C VAL A 162 1.94 -0.40 3.91
N LEU A 163 1.24 0.66 4.29
CA LEU A 163 1.66 2.02 4.01
C LEU A 163 2.72 2.47 5.02
N LEU A 164 3.92 2.78 4.53
CA LEU A 164 5.00 3.34 5.34
C LEU A 164 5.31 4.77 4.90
N GLY A 165 5.57 5.65 5.87
CA GLY A 165 6.12 6.97 5.60
C GLY A 165 7.47 6.88 4.90
N ILE A 166 7.83 7.91 4.12
CA ILE A 166 9.07 7.93 3.34
C ILE A 166 10.33 7.72 4.19
N THR A 167 10.36 8.25 5.43
CA THR A 167 11.48 8.07 6.34
C THR A 167 11.62 6.60 6.74
N LYS A 168 10.53 5.95 7.16
CA LYS A 168 10.52 4.54 7.57
C LYS A 168 10.77 3.61 6.37
N SER A 169 10.21 3.89 5.20
CA SER A 169 10.46 3.12 3.98
C SER A 169 11.92 3.23 3.52
N SER A 170 12.56 4.39 3.70
CA SER A 170 13.98 4.61 3.35
C SER A 170 14.94 3.89 4.30
N LEU A 171 14.62 3.82 5.59
CA LEU A 171 15.38 3.04 6.57
C LEU A 171 15.24 1.53 6.34
N SER A 172 14.08 1.08 5.84
CA SER A 172 13.80 -0.33 5.55
C SER A 172 14.29 -0.76 4.16
N THR A 173 15.42 -0.21 3.71
CA THR A 173 16.03 -0.59 2.42
C THR A 173 16.87 -1.86 2.56
N GLU A 174 17.04 -2.60 1.46
CA GLU A 174 17.83 -3.83 1.47
C GLU A 174 19.32 -3.55 1.77
N SER A 175 19.82 -2.44 1.25
CA SER A 175 21.19 -1.98 1.47
C SER A 175 21.35 -1.25 2.79
N PHE A 176 22.21 -1.80 3.64
CA PHE A 176 22.52 -1.16 4.90
C PHE A 176 23.46 0.04 4.73
N ILE A 177 24.26 0.09 3.65
CA ILE A 177 25.12 1.25 3.37
C ILE A 177 24.25 2.46 3.01
N SER A 178 23.19 2.23 2.23
CA SER A 178 22.20 3.25 1.88
C SER A 178 21.37 3.67 3.10
N ALA A 179 20.91 2.71 3.90
CA ALA A 179 20.14 2.99 5.12
C ALA A 179 20.97 3.76 6.17
N ALA A 180 22.19 3.28 6.48
CA ALA A 180 23.05 3.92 7.47
C ALA A 180 23.46 5.33 7.06
N SER A 181 23.65 5.59 5.76
CA SER A 181 23.97 6.93 5.28
C SER A 181 22.77 7.90 5.25
N PHE A 182 21.55 7.44 5.57
CA PHE A 182 20.37 8.30 5.68
C PHE A 182 20.20 8.82 7.11
N GLN A 183 19.85 7.94 8.06
CA GLN A 183 19.64 8.25 9.48
C GLN A 183 19.94 7.02 10.34
N GLU A 184 19.93 7.18 11.68
CA GLU A 184 20.07 6.07 12.65
C GLU A 184 21.31 5.16 12.45
N THR A 185 22.44 5.75 12.01
CA THR A 185 23.71 5.05 11.67
C THR A 185 24.09 3.96 12.68
N THR A 186 24.15 4.30 13.97
CA THR A 186 24.58 3.38 15.02
C THR A 186 23.65 2.17 15.14
N ARG A 187 22.33 2.39 15.05
CA ARG A 187 21.34 1.32 15.15
C ARG A 187 21.46 0.37 13.97
N VAL A 188 21.48 0.93 12.75
CA VAL A 188 21.57 0.15 11.50
C VAL A 188 22.84 -0.70 11.46
N LEU A 189 24.00 -0.12 11.79
CA LEU A 189 25.27 -0.86 11.78
C LEU A 189 25.34 -1.93 12.88
N THR A 190 24.73 -1.70 14.04
CA THR A 190 24.68 -2.70 15.11
C THR A 190 23.85 -3.91 14.69
N GLU A 191 22.65 -3.69 14.15
CA GLU A 191 21.75 -4.75 13.69
C GLU A 191 22.39 -5.60 12.59
N VAL A 192 23.07 -4.96 11.64
CA VAL A 192 23.77 -5.63 10.55
C VAL A 192 24.98 -6.41 11.04
N SER A 193 25.73 -5.89 12.01
CA SER A 193 26.87 -6.59 12.60
C SER A 193 26.45 -7.87 13.32
N VAL A 194 25.27 -7.87 13.94
CA VAL A 194 24.72 -9.06 14.61
C VAL A 194 24.15 -10.06 13.60
N SER A 195 23.43 -9.58 12.58
CA SER A 195 22.80 -10.44 11.56
C SER A 195 23.76 -10.95 10.47
N GLY A 196 24.94 -10.35 10.33
CA GLY A 196 25.91 -10.70 9.29
C GLY A 196 25.42 -10.37 7.87
N LYS A 197 24.57 -9.35 7.72
CA LYS A 197 23.96 -8.98 6.44
C LYS A 197 25.02 -8.54 5.42
N VAL A 198 24.87 -8.99 4.17
CA VAL A 198 25.76 -8.65 3.05
C VAL A 198 25.07 -7.63 2.14
N ASP A 199 25.82 -6.62 1.70
CA ASP A 199 25.35 -5.63 0.73
C ASP A 199 25.84 -5.96 -0.67
N HIS A 200 24.92 -6.02 -1.63
CA HIS A 200 25.23 -6.39 -3.01
C HIS A 200 25.52 -5.19 -3.93
N LEU A 201 25.51 -3.94 -3.41
CA LEU A 201 25.86 -2.73 -4.15
C LEU A 201 25.03 -2.56 -5.44
N VAL A 202 23.73 -2.83 -5.37
CA VAL A 202 22.80 -2.73 -6.51
C VAL A 202 22.15 -1.34 -6.58
N GLY A 203 22.24 -0.55 -5.50
CA GLY A 203 21.62 0.77 -5.39
C GLY A 203 22.49 1.92 -5.91
N LEU A 204 21.87 3.09 -6.05
CA LEU A 204 22.57 4.31 -6.46
C LEU A 204 23.56 4.77 -5.38
N LYS A 205 23.11 4.87 -4.12
CA LYS A 205 23.85 5.52 -3.05
C LYS A 205 25.06 4.69 -2.61
N GLU A 206 24.93 3.35 -2.52
CA GLU A 206 26.09 2.50 -2.24
C GLU A 206 27.20 2.66 -3.28
N ASN A 207 26.85 2.67 -4.57
CA ASN A 207 27.84 2.77 -5.64
C ASN A 207 28.54 4.13 -5.62
N VAL A 208 27.81 5.21 -5.34
CA VAL A 208 28.41 6.54 -5.13
C VAL A 208 29.39 6.52 -3.96
N THR A 209 28.99 5.96 -2.80
CA THR A 209 29.87 5.88 -1.62
C THR A 209 31.13 5.05 -1.88
N MET A 210 31.02 3.99 -2.68
CA MET A 210 32.14 3.12 -3.05
C MET A 210 32.97 3.63 -4.24
N GLY A 211 32.58 4.74 -4.88
CA GLY A 211 33.27 5.29 -6.06
C GLY A 211 33.09 4.47 -7.34
N ARG A 212 32.05 3.64 -7.42
CA ARG A 212 31.68 2.84 -8.61
C ARG A 212 30.71 3.62 -9.49
N LEU A 213 30.63 3.22 -10.77
CA LEU A 213 29.58 3.72 -11.66
C LEU A 213 28.20 3.34 -11.12
N ILE A 214 27.29 4.31 -11.08
CA ILE A 214 25.91 4.08 -10.64
C ILE A 214 25.12 3.24 -11.66
N PRO A 215 24.16 2.42 -11.23
CA PRO A 215 23.29 1.64 -12.11
C PRO A 215 22.18 2.50 -12.74
N ALA A 216 22.51 3.69 -13.23
CA ALA A 216 21.61 4.59 -13.93
C ALA A 216 22.35 5.34 -15.06
N GLY A 217 21.59 5.79 -16.06
CA GLY A 217 22.14 6.53 -17.21
C GLY A 217 23.20 5.72 -17.97
N THR A 218 24.38 6.28 -18.16
CA THR A 218 25.50 5.63 -18.87
C THR A 218 26.05 4.40 -18.14
N GLY A 219 25.86 4.31 -16.82
CA GLY A 219 26.32 3.19 -16.02
C GLY A 219 25.46 1.92 -16.17
N CYS A 220 24.22 2.02 -16.67
CA CYS A 220 23.33 0.87 -16.86
C CYS A 220 23.96 -0.25 -17.69
N ARG A 221 24.79 0.08 -18.69
CA ARG A 221 25.47 -0.91 -19.55
C ARG A 221 26.33 -1.89 -18.76
N ALA A 222 26.92 -1.46 -17.64
CA ALA A 222 27.73 -2.31 -16.78
C ALA A 222 26.88 -3.26 -15.90
N TYR A 223 25.59 -2.99 -15.75
CA TYR A 223 24.64 -3.76 -14.92
C TYR A 223 23.53 -4.44 -15.74
N SER A 224 23.51 -4.28 -17.07
CA SER A 224 22.43 -4.70 -17.99
C SER A 224 22.26 -6.21 -18.18
N GLY A 225 22.92 -7.06 -17.39
CA GLY A 225 22.79 -8.51 -17.45
C GLY A 225 21.53 -9.08 -16.78
N ILE A 226 20.70 -8.23 -16.16
CA ILE A 226 19.49 -8.65 -15.45
C ILE A 226 18.28 -8.48 -16.38
N ARG A 227 17.74 -9.60 -16.87
CA ARG A 227 16.44 -9.64 -17.57
C ARG A 227 15.34 -9.41 -16.55
N ILE A 228 14.48 -8.42 -16.79
CA ILE A 228 13.20 -8.26 -16.10
C ILE A 228 12.21 -9.13 -16.87
N GLU A 229 11.69 -10.19 -16.26
CA GLU A 229 10.53 -10.91 -16.79
C GLU A 229 9.32 -10.02 -16.53
N GLU A 230 8.74 -9.45 -17.59
CA GLU A 230 7.44 -8.80 -17.52
C GLU A 230 6.39 -9.89 -17.27
N PRO A 231 5.44 -9.70 -16.33
CA PRO A 231 4.36 -10.65 -16.15
C PRO A 231 3.57 -10.72 -17.46
N GLU A 232 3.37 -11.93 -17.98
CA GLU A 232 2.51 -12.18 -19.13
C GLU A 232 1.09 -11.69 -18.78
N THR A 233 0.71 -10.53 -19.31
CA THR A 233 -0.69 -10.13 -19.40
C THR A 233 -1.35 -11.11 -20.36
N GLU A 234 -2.18 -12.02 -19.83
CA GLU A 234 -3.12 -12.78 -20.64
C GLU A 234 -4.05 -11.78 -21.33
N GLU A 235 -3.82 -11.52 -22.62
CA GLU A 235 -4.77 -10.80 -23.45
C GLU A 235 -6.07 -11.62 -23.49
N PRO A 236 -7.23 -11.04 -23.18
CA PRO A 236 -8.48 -11.77 -23.26
C PRO A 236 -8.72 -12.20 -24.72
N GLU A 237 -8.80 -13.51 -24.95
CA GLU A 237 -9.17 -14.10 -26.23
C GLU A 237 -10.41 -13.40 -26.78
N GLN A 238 -10.27 -12.76 -27.94
CA GLN A 238 -11.39 -12.24 -28.70
C GLN A 238 -12.26 -13.43 -29.09
N ARG A 239 -13.37 -13.60 -28.37
CA ARG A 239 -14.45 -14.51 -28.75
C ARG A 239 -15.10 -13.94 -30.01
N GLU A 240 -14.73 -14.46 -31.18
CA GLU A 240 -15.47 -14.21 -32.41
C GLU A 240 -16.90 -14.75 -32.23
N GLU A 241 -17.88 -13.86 -32.13
CA GLU A 241 -19.29 -14.20 -32.26
C GLU A 241 -19.57 -14.55 -33.74
N GLU A 242 -19.67 -15.85 -34.04
CA GLU A 242 -20.25 -16.31 -35.30
C GLU A 242 -21.75 -15.93 -35.34
N ALA A 243 -22.09 -14.95 -36.17
CA ALA A 243 -23.48 -14.64 -36.50
C ALA A 243 -24.12 -15.79 -37.31
N PRO A 244 -25.37 -16.20 -37.04
CA PRO A 244 -26.01 -17.27 -37.80
C PRO A 244 -26.35 -16.78 -39.21
N VAL A 245 -25.87 -17.53 -40.21
CA VAL A 245 -26.21 -17.32 -41.61
C VAL A 245 -27.70 -17.67 -41.82
N ALA A 246 -28.46 -16.69 -42.29
CA ALA A 246 -29.87 -16.82 -42.64
C ALA A 246 -30.07 -17.85 -43.77
N ALA A 247 -31.04 -18.73 -43.58
CA ALA A 247 -31.49 -19.69 -44.58
C ALA A 247 -32.40 -19.01 -45.62
N GLU A 248 -32.14 -19.31 -46.89
CA GLU A 248 -33.13 -19.25 -47.98
C GLU A 248 -32.92 -20.44 -48.92
#